data_AF-D0E9K8-F1
#
_entry.id   AF-D0E9K8-F1
#
_cell.length_a   1.000
_cell.length_b   1.000
_cell.length_c   1.000
_cell.angle_alpha   90.00
_cell.angle_beta   90.00
_cell.angle_gamma   90.00
#
_symmetry.space_group_name_H-M   'P 1'
#
loop_
_entity.id
_entity.type
_entity.pdbx_description
1 polymer ?
#
loop_
_entity_poly.entity_id
_entity_poly.type
_entity_poly.pdbx_seq_one_letter_code
_entity_poly.pdbx_strand_id
1 'polypeptide(L)' 'MSRYRGPRVRIIRRLGALPGLTNKTPQLKTNSINQSISNKKISQYRIRLEEKQKLRFHYGITERQLLNYVRIARKA' A
#
# COMPACT_ATOMS: atom_id res chain seq x y z
N MET A 1 0.77 15.11 13.38
CA MET A 1 0.87 14.01 12.39
C MET A 1 -0.44 13.90 11.64
N SER A 2 -0.43 14.07 10.31
CA SER A 2 -1.62 13.79 9.51
C SER A 2 -1.80 12.28 9.37
N ARG A 3 -3.01 11.77 9.63
CA ARG A 3 -3.38 10.36 9.45
C ARG A 3 -4.20 10.21 8.18
N TYR A 4 -4.13 9.06 7.53
CA TYR A 4 -5.00 8.76 6.40
C TYR A 4 -6.46 8.59 6.86
N ARG A 5 -7.37 9.39 6.31
CA ARG A 5 -8.81 9.36 6.62
C ARG A 5 -9.69 8.85 5.47
N GLY A 6 -9.08 8.40 4.37
CA GLY A 6 -9.82 7.92 3.20
C GLY A 6 -10.28 6.46 3.32
N PRO A 7 -10.87 5.91 2.23
CA PRO A 7 -11.39 4.54 2.20
C PRO A 7 -10.27 3.49 2.27
N ARG A 8 -10.20 2.77 3.39
CA ARG A 8 -9.17 1.75 3.66
C ARG A 8 -9.25 0.52 2.75
N VAL A 9 -10.47 0.08 2.42
CA VAL A 9 -10.71 -1.09 1.53
C VAL A 9 -10.14 -0.86 0.13
N ARG A 10 -10.14 0.40 -0.35
CA ARG A 10 -9.54 0.77 -1.65
C ARG A 10 -8.02 0.54 -1.66
N ILE A 11 -7.35 0.77 -0.53
CA ILE A 11 -5.91 0.54 -0.38
C ILE A 11 -5.60 -0.95 -0.41
N ILE A 12 -6.35 -1.78 0.33
CA ILE A 12 -6.14 -3.23 0.38
C ILE A 12 -6.37 -3.87 -1.00
N ARG A 13 -7.40 -3.43 -1.75
CA ARG A 13 -7.62 -3.92 -3.12
C ARG A 13 -6.43 -3.67 -4.05
N ARG A 14 -5.61 -2.65 -3.78
CA ARG A 14 -4.42 -2.31 -4.56
C ARG A 14 -3.15 -2.97 -4.04
N LEU A 15 -2.93 -2.96 -2.72
CA LEU A 15 -1.65 -3.34 -2.09
C LEU A 15 -1.66 -4.75 -1.47
N GLY A 16 -2.82 -5.38 -1.32
CA GLY A 16 -2.99 -6.65 -0.62
C GLY A 16 -3.34 -6.50 0.86
N ALA A 17 -3.23 -7.59 1.60
CA ALA A 17 -3.61 -7.66 3.01
C ALA A 17 -2.70 -6.79 3.90
N LEU A 18 -3.31 -5.90 4.67
CA LEU A 18 -2.62 -5.00 5.61
C LEU A 18 -3.35 -5.05 6.96
N PRO A 19 -2.96 -5.95 7.88
CA PRO A 19 -3.68 -6.15 9.14
C PRO A 19 -3.65 -4.89 10.03
N GLY A 20 -2.54 -4.14 10.03
CA GLY A 20 -2.45 -2.85 10.73
C GLY A 20 -3.39 -1.75 10.21
N LEU A 21 -3.99 -1.91 9.02
CA LEU A 21 -4.88 -0.91 8.42
C LEU A 21 -6.36 -1.23 8.67
N THR A 22 -6.80 -2.47 8.42
CA THR A 22 -8.19 -2.93 8.64
C THR A 22 -8.27 -4.45 8.64
N ASN A 23 -9.16 -4.99 9.49
CA ASN A 23 -9.44 -6.43 9.58
C ASN A 23 -10.45 -6.91 8.51
N LYS A 24 -11.11 -5.98 7.81
CA LYS A 24 -12.08 -6.31 6.76
C LYS A 24 -11.38 -6.92 5.54
N THR A 25 -11.78 -8.13 5.16
CA THR A 25 -11.40 -8.74 3.88
C THR A 25 -12.27 -8.16 2.76
N PRO A 26 -11.68 -7.61 1.68
CA PRO A 26 -12.47 -7.13 0.56
C PRO A 26 -13.11 -8.33 -0.14
N GLN A 27 -14.44 -8.34 -0.25
CA GLN A 27 -15.11 -9.23 -1.19
C GLN A 27 -14.65 -8.86 -2.60
N LEU A 28 -13.94 -9.78 -3.24
CA LEU A 28 -13.59 -9.68 -4.66
C LEU A 28 -14.89 -9.88 -5.44
N LYS A 29 -15.51 -8.78 -5.89
CA LYS A 29 -16.62 -8.87 -6.85
C LYS A 29 -16.03 -9.41 -8.15
N THR A 30 -16.19 -10.71 -8.39
CA THR A 30 -15.78 -11.44 -9.60
C THR A 30 -16.32 -10.81 -10.89
N ASN A 31 -17.40 -10.04 -10.81
CA ASN A 31 -18.18 -9.60 -11.96
C ASN A 31 -17.69 -8.29 -12.62
N SER A 32 -16.57 -7.70 -12.16
CA SER A 32 -15.99 -6.47 -12.76
C SER A 32 -14.60 -6.70 -13.37
N ILE A 33 -14.20 -7.96 -13.57
CA ILE A 33 -12.88 -8.33 -14.13
C ILE A 33 -12.78 -7.98 -15.63
N ASN A 34 -13.91 -7.70 -16.29
CA ASN A 34 -13.99 -7.47 -17.74
C ASN A 34 -13.74 -6.02 -18.20
N GLN A 35 -12.96 -5.23 -17.46
CA GLN A 35 -12.37 -3.99 -17.99
C GLN A 35 -10.87 -4.16 -18.06
N SER A 36 -10.44 -4.85 -19.12
CA SER A 36 -9.09 -4.82 -19.70
C SER A 36 -7.99 -4.43 -18.71
N ILE A 37 -7.70 -5.29 -17.72
CA ILE A 37 -6.40 -5.21 -17.08
C ILE A 37 -5.44 -5.63 -18.18
N SER A 38 -4.94 -4.65 -18.95
CA SER A 38 -3.87 -4.92 -19.89
C SER A 38 -2.79 -5.64 -19.09
N ASN A 39 -2.42 -6.85 -19.50
CA ASN A 39 -1.37 -7.67 -18.90
C ASN A 39 0.00 -6.97 -19.10
N LYS A 40 0.13 -5.74 -18.60
CA LYS A 40 1.33 -4.93 -18.65
C LYS A 40 2.25 -5.48 -17.58
N LYS A 41 3.41 -5.93 -18.02
CA LYS A 41 4.50 -6.36 -17.14
C LYS A 41 4.73 -5.28 -16.08
N ILE A 42 4.74 -5.70 -14.82
CA ILE A 42 4.99 -4.81 -13.69
C ILE A 42 6.46 -4.38 -13.79
N SER A 43 6.71 -3.07 -13.76
CA SER A 43 8.08 -2.55 -13.75
C SER A 43 8.76 -2.79 -12.40
N GLN A 44 10.08 -2.91 -12.40
CA GLN A 44 10.87 -3.03 -11.16
C GLN A 44 10.62 -1.88 -10.19
N TYR A 45 10.43 -0.67 -10.72
CA TYR A 45 10.07 0.50 -9.92
C TYR A 45 8.71 0.33 -9.23
N ARG A 46 7.70 -0.19 -9.94
CA ARG A 46 6.37 -0.40 -9.37
C ARG A 46 6.38 -1.40 -8.22
N ILE A 47 7.15 -2.48 -8.34
CA ILE A 47 7.32 -3.47 -7.26
C ILE A 47 7.86 -2.79 -6.00
N ARG A 48 8.97 -2.04 -6.12
CA ARG A 48 9.58 -1.31 -4.99
C ARG A 48 8.64 -0.27 -4.39
N LEU A 49 7.87 0.42 -5.24
CA LEU A 49 6.91 1.42 -4.80
C LEU A 49 5.76 0.78 -4.01
N GLU A 50 5.22 -0.35 -4.47
CA GLU A 50 4.15 -1.06 -3.77
C GLU A 50 4.62 -1.54 -2.39
N GLU A 51 5.84 -2.09 -2.28
CA GLU A 51 6.42 -2.46 -0.99
C GLU A 51 6.59 -1.27 -0.03
N LYS A 52 7.09 -0.13 -0.52
CA LYS A 52 7.15 1.11 0.28
C LYS A 52 5.77 1.52 0.79
N GLN A 53 4.75 1.44 -0.06
CA GLN A 53 3.39 1.84 0.30
C GLN A 53 2.77 0.89 1.33
N LYS A 54 3.03 -0.42 1.25
CA LYS A 54 2.59 -1.40 2.27
C LYS A 54 3.05 -0.99 3.66
N LEU A 55 4.35 -0.72 3.84
CA LEU A 55 4.92 -0.25 5.12
C LEU A 55 4.22 1.04 5.61
N ARG A 56 4.06 2.01 4.71
CA ARG A 56 3.46 3.30 5.05
C ARG A 56 2.04 3.15 5.61
N PHE A 57 1.21 2.36 4.92
CA PHE A 57 -0.19 2.19 5.31
C PHE A 57 -0.39 1.21 6.46
N HIS A 58 0.49 0.22 6.61
CA HIS A 58 0.43 -0.73 7.72
C HIS A 58 0.63 -0.02 9.07
N TYR A 59 1.61 0.88 9.15
CA TYR A 59 1.94 1.60 10.38
C TYR A 59 1.32 3.00 10.47
N GLY A 60 0.64 3.46 9.41
CA GLY A 60 -0.02 4.77 9.40
C GLY A 60 0.92 5.97 9.47
N ILE A 61 2.13 5.84 8.92
CA ILE A 61 3.18 6.89 8.94
C ILE A 61 3.16 7.75 7.68
N THR A 62 3.72 8.96 7.76
CA THR A 62 3.92 9.82 6.58
C THR A 62 5.22 9.48 5.84
N GLU A 63 5.33 9.84 4.56
CA GLU A 63 6.56 9.55 3.80
C GLU A 63 7.79 10.29 4.37
N ARG A 64 7.61 11.51 4.87
CA ARG A 64 8.68 12.27 5.53
C ARG A 64 9.20 11.53 6.78
N GLN A 65 8.29 10.98 7.59
CA GLN A 65 8.66 10.19 8.77
C GLN A 65 9.38 8.90 8.38
N LEU A 66 8.88 8.18 7.37
CA LEU A 66 9.54 6.97 6.87
C LEU A 66 10.97 7.27 6.39
N LEU A 67 11.18 8.36 5.63
CA LEU A 67 12.50 8.78 5.19
C LEU A 67 13.44 9.09 6.37
N ASN A 68 12.93 9.75 7.41
CA ASN A 68 13.71 10.03 8.62
C ASN A 68 14.13 8.72 9.32
N TYR A 69 13.21 7.75 9.46
CA TYR A 69 13.54 6.44 10.03
C TYR A 69 14.62 5.70 9.22
N VAL A 70 14.54 5.75 7.89
CA VAL A 70 15.58 5.15 7.04
C VAL A 70 16.94 5.82 7.25
N ARG A 71 16.98 7.15 7.38
CA ARG A 71 18.24 7.87 7.66
C ARG A 71 18.83 7.50 9.01
N ILE A 72 17.99 7.38 10.04
CA ILE A 72 18.41 6.93 11.37
C ILE A 72 18.94 5.50 11.31
N ALA A 73 18.20 4.59 10.67
CA ALA A 73 18.59 3.18 10.54
C ALA A 73 19.85 2.95 9.69
N ARG A 74 20.21 3.87 8.79
CA ARG A 74 21.47 3.82 8.03
C ARG A 74 22.67 4.39 8.80
N LYS A 75 22.42 5.18 9.84
CA LYS A 75 23.44 5.77 10.69
C LYS A 75 23.81 4.85 11.85
N ALA A 76 22.83 4.10 12.35
CA ALA A 76 23.05 2.94 13.22
C ALA A 76 23.79 1.84 12.45
#